data_AF-A0A074ZGF0-F1
#
_entry.id   AF-A0A074ZGF0-F1
#
_cell.length_a   1.000
_cell.length_b   1.000
_cell.length_c   1.000
_cell.angle_alpha   90.00
_cell.angle_beta   90.00
_cell.angle_gamma   90.00
#
_symmetry.space_group_name_H-M   'P 1'
#
loop_
_entity.id
_entity.type
_entity.pdbx_description
1 polymer ?
#
loop_
_entity_poly.entity_id
_entity_poly.type
_entity_poly.pdbx_seq_one_letter_code
_entity_poly.pdbx_strand_id
1 'polypeptide(L)'
;MHKSVTQLKHELAFEEKQYTEESEGTYSHCRTSHLFLAHRNDMNRFSLNPKEMGIPDEAWAWKAPNDEFRAELLSEYIQIEALFFNRLSVLREQAEAMLAASNENEWSVTELELVDFFWDIFQRRAGANRKKMATHFLVTLLKHRSPTQLECLLEQRVREKQLKDHAMSIKRSWLKAREDLSIRIRASLIQACEAAEHSRMERQQHQMQRDLCSLLREQVSRWRKQRAEMIALEEEEQSKLREQAEVVASEKRAKQAATRKATKQKVGWRKQRAEMIALEEEEQSKLREQAEVVASEKRAKQAATRKATKQKVAAYKAAKMASKAREMEKEANRLAILRDIHKKQARIDTDRLVQAEKQRLAELHSQRVLAKERVDQEASRRQSRLDCIAKKVRPVVKSDPERITSETRAWRIKLEQRRQEAELLAELEESIPSRLITTLTTFSDAQLYADRRTRITAALHSAGLLDSDYARTLLSGVQPTVPPRKDSQTCEQLKQMLNPQSEDI
;
A
#
# COMPACT_ATOMS: atom_id res chain seq x y z
N MET A 1 5.46 -70.46 -24.00
CA MET A 1 5.64 -69.59 -22.82
C MET A 1 4.28 -69.35 -22.19
N HIS A 2 3.83 -70.26 -21.34
CA HIS A 2 2.49 -70.17 -20.71
C HIS A 2 2.62 -69.27 -19.48
N LYS A 3 1.98 -68.09 -19.52
CA LYS A 3 1.90 -67.20 -18.35
C LYS A 3 1.18 -67.92 -17.21
N SER A 4 1.71 -67.83 -16.00
CA SER A 4 1.07 -68.40 -14.81
C SER A 4 -0.26 -67.70 -14.54
N VAL A 5 -1.26 -68.43 -14.04
CA VAL A 5 -2.57 -67.89 -13.61
C VAL A 5 -2.39 -66.76 -12.59
N THR A 6 -1.33 -66.80 -11.78
CA THR A 6 -1.00 -65.71 -10.85
C THR A 6 -0.50 -64.44 -11.55
N GLN A 7 0.21 -64.57 -12.67
CA GLN A 7 0.63 -63.43 -13.50
C GLN A 7 -0.55 -62.83 -14.24
N LEU A 8 -1.48 -63.65 -14.74
CA LEU A 8 -2.71 -63.16 -15.38
C LEU A 8 -3.63 -62.45 -14.38
N LYS A 9 -3.72 -62.91 -13.13
CA LYS A 9 -4.46 -62.21 -12.07
C LYS A 9 -3.83 -60.88 -11.68
N HIS A 10 -2.50 -60.80 -11.67
CA HIS A 10 -1.80 -59.56 -11.36
C HIS A 10 -1.87 -58.54 -12.51
N GLU A 11 -1.86 -59.02 -13.76
CA GLU A 11 -2.08 -58.19 -14.96
C GLU A 11 -3.53 -57.68 -15.02
N LEU A 12 -4.54 -58.53 -14.73
CA LEU A 12 -5.95 -58.10 -14.63
C LEU A 12 -6.19 -57.09 -13.51
N ALA A 13 -5.58 -57.26 -12.33
CA ALA A 13 -5.70 -56.29 -11.24
C ALA A 13 -4.97 -54.96 -11.51
N PHE A 14 -3.97 -54.98 -12.40
CA PHE A 14 -3.27 -53.76 -12.84
C PHE A 14 -4.04 -53.04 -13.94
N GLU A 15 -4.68 -53.78 -14.86
CA GLU A 15 -5.58 -53.24 -15.87
C GLU A 15 -6.87 -52.68 -15.24
N GLU A 16 -7.45 -53.33 -14.21
CA GLU A 16 -8.61 -52.78 -13.47
C GLU A 16 -8.26 -51.48 -12.75
N LYS A 17 -7.05 -51.36 -12.19
CA LYS A 17 -6.59 -50.11 -11.56
C LYS A 17 -6.32 -49.00 -12.57
N GLN A 18 -5.74 -49.32 -13.73
CA GLN A 18 -5.58 -48.35 -14.83
C GLN A 18 -6.91 -47.90 -15.42
N TYR A 19 -7.89 -48.80 -15.54
CA TYR A 19 -9.25 -48.43 -15.97
C TYR A 19 -9.98 -47.57 -14.93
N THR A 20 -9.76 -47.78 -13.62
CA THR A 20 -10.35 -46.91 -12.60
C THR A 20 -9.70 -45.52 -12.55
N GLU A 21 -8.37 -45.42 -12.68
CA GLU A 21 -7.65 -44.14 -12.61
C GLU A 21 -7.74 -43.31 -13.91
N GLU A 22 -7.90 -43.95 -15.07
CA GLU A 22 -8.15 -43.24 -16.34
C GLU A 22 -9.63 -42.82 -16.53
N SER A 23 -10.56 -43.40 -15.76
CA SER A 23 -11.99 -43.06 -15.83
C SER A 23 -12.40 -41.83 -15.01
N GLU A 24 -11.58 -41.40 -14.04
CA GLU A 24 -11.85 -40.18 -13.23
C GLU A 24 -11.33 -38.89 -13.90
N GLY A 25 -10.59 -39.04 -15.00
CA GLY A 25 -9.84 -37.95 -15.63
C GLY A 25 -10.29 -37.55 -17.03
N THR A 26 -11.51 -37.85 -17.50
CA THR A 26 -12.12 -37.17 -18.66
C THR A 26 -13.56 -37.66 -18.89
N TYR A 27 -14.55 -36.98 -18.31
CA TYR A 27 -15.95 -37.15 -18.73
C TYR A 27 -16.72 -35.82 -18.66
N SER A 28 -16.39 -34.90 -19.56
CA SER A 28 -17.06 -33.59 -19.68
C SER A 28 -17.73 -33.36 -21.04
N HIS A 29 -17.87 -34.35 -21.92
CA HIS A 29 -18.66 -34.16 -23.14
C HIS A 29 -19.31 -35.45 -23.64
N CYS A 30 -20.53 -35.65 -23.14
CA CYS A 30 -21.69 -36.38 -23.71
C CYS A 30 -22.60 -36.96 -22.60
N ARG A 31 -22.79 -36.21 -21.50
CA ARG A 31 -23.85 -36.47 -20.52
C ARG A 31 -25.05 -35.58 -20.80
N THR A 32 -25.59 -35.64 -22.02
CA THR A 32 -26.87 -34.98 -22.36
C THR A 32 -28.02 -35.97 -22.48
N SER A 33 -27.76 -37.27 -22.48
CA SER A 33 -28.79 -38.30 -22.66
C SER A 33 -29.12 -39.09 -21.38
N HIS A 34 -28.26 -39.04 -20.35
CA HIS A 34 -28.49 -39.73 -19.07
C HIS A 34 -29.05 -38.83 -17.95
N LEU A 35 -29.29 -37.54 -18.23
CA LEU A 35 -29.87 -36.57 -17.28
C LEU A 35 -31.39 -36.66 -17.15
N PHE A 36 -32.05 -37.56 -17.89
CA PHE A 36 -33.52 -37.65 -17.89
C PHE A 36 -34.11 -38.30 -16.64
N LEU A 37 -33.28 -38.86 -15.74
CA LEU A 37 -33.73 -39.50 -14.50
C LEU A 37 -32.95 -38.97 -13.29
N ALA A 38 -32.77 -37.66 -13.16
CA ALA A 38 -32.59 -37.09 -11.82
C ALA A 38 -33.92 -37.28 -11.08
N HIS A 39 -33.90 -37.90 -9.90
CA HIS A 39 -35.09 -38.05 -9.06
C HIS A 39 -35.74 -36.67 -8.90
N ARG A 40 -36.97 -36.48 -9.40
CA ARG A 40 -37.62 -35.15 -9.48
C ARG A 40 -37.75 -34.48 -8.09
N ASN A 41 -37.70 -35.27 -7.02
CA ASN A 41 -37.72 -34.86 -5.61
C ASN A 41 -36.34 -34.63 -4.96
N ASP A 42 -35.28 -34.32 -5.73
CA ASP A 42 -33.97 -34.05 -5.14
C ASP A 42 -33.91 -32.72 -4.38
N MET A 43 -34.42 -32.74 -3.13
CA MET A 43 -34.43 -31.62 -2.21
C MET A 43 -33.03 -31.21 -1.73
N ASN A 44 -32.01 -32.05 -1.97
CA ASN A 44 -30.61 -31.71 -1.67
C ASN A 44 -30.14 -30.51 -2.51
N ARG A 45 -30.84 -30.19 -3.62
CA ARG A 45 -30.55 -28.98 -4.39
C ARG A 45 -30.86 -27.69 -3.64
N PHE A 46 -31.72 -27.73 -2.64
CA PHE A 46 -32.07 -26.59 -1.77
C PHE A 46 -31.35 -26.61 -0.42
N SER A 47 -30.38 -27.52 -0.21
CA SER A 47 -29.54 -27.54 0.99
C SER A 47 -28.08 -27.24 0.66
N LEU A 48 -27.34 -26.70 1.63
CA LEU A 48 -25.88 -26.62 1.56
C LEU A 48 -25.26 -27.97 1.86
N ASN A 49 -24.02 -28.19 1.40
CA ASN A 49 -23.27 -29.40 1.69
C ASN A 49 -22.72 -29.32 3.12
N PRO A 50 -23.09 -30.23 4.06
CA PRO A 50 -22.67 -30.14 5.45
C PRO A 50 -21.15 -30.18 5.64
N LYS A 51 -20.42 -30.85 4.72
CA LYS A 51 -18.95 -30.92 4.75
C LYS A 51 -18.28 -29.59 4.42
N GLU A 52 -18.97 -28.76 3.66
CA GLU A 52 -18.49 -27.44 3.30
C GLU A 52 -19.01 -26.37 4.27
N MET A 53 -19.83 -26.73 5.25
CA MET A 53 -20.28 -25.80 6.30
C MET A 53 -19.32 -25.83 7.49
N GLY A 54 -19.31 -24.75 8.25
CA GLY A 54 -18.46 -24.54 9.39
C GLY A 54 -17.21 -23.72 9.10
N ILE A 55 -16.47 -23.49 10.17
CA ILE A 55 -15.19 -22.80 10.14
C ILE A 55 -14.19 -23.68 9.38
N PRO A 56 -13.53 -23.19 8.31
CA PRO A 56 -12.51 -23.94 7.60
C PRO A 56 -11.37 -24.36 8.53
N ASP A 57 -10.86 -25.58 8.40
CA ASP A 57 -9.75 -26.09 9.21
C ASP A 57 -8.50 -25.19 9.13
N GLU A 58 -8.23 -24.65 7.94
CA GLU A 58 -7.15 -23.69 7.69
C GLU A 58 -7.26 -22.42 8.54
N ALA A 59 -8.49 -22.00 8.88
CA ALA A 59 -8.74 -20.75 9.59
C ALA A 59 -8.30 -20.83 11.06
N TRP A 60 -8.30 -22.03 11.65
CA TRP A 60 -7.79 -22.26 13.00
C TRP A 60 -6.27 -22.09 13.10
N ALA A 61 -5.55 -22.32 12.00
CA ALA A 61 -4.10 -22.18 11.93
C ALA A 61 -3.62 -20.74 11.73
N TRP A 62 -4.52 -19.78 11.51
CA TRP A 62 -4.12 -18.38 11.30
C TRP A 62 -3.58 -17.74 12.57
N LYS A 63 -2.51 -16.95 12.40
CA LYS A 63 -1.88 -16.20 13.50
C LYS A 63 -2.80 -15.08 13.95
N ALA A 64 -3.02 -14.99 15.26
CA ALA A 64 -3.80 -13.95 15.89
C ALA A 64 -3.05 -13.38 17.10
N PRO A 65 -3.22 -12.09 17.43
CA PRO A 65 -2.62 -11.52 18.63
C PRO A 65 -3.21 -12.12 19.91
N ASN A 66 -4.53 -12.33 19.91
CA ASN A 66 -5.32 -12.83 21.02
C ASN A 66 -6.31 -13.90 20.54
N ASP A 67 -6.56 -14.91 21.39
CA ASP A 67 -7.48 -16.01 21.07
C ASP A 67 -8.95 -15.59 21.06
N GLU A 68 -9.35 -14.65 21.92
CA GLU A 68 -10.71 -14.10 21.96
C GLU A 68 -11.06 -13.39 20.65
N PHE A 69 -10.16 -12.55 20.16
CA PHE A 69 -10.31 -11.84 18.88
C PHE A 69 -10.41 -12.81 17.70
N ARG A 70 -9.63 -13.89 17.72
CA ARG A 70 -9.73 -14.96 16.72
C ARG A 70 -11.10 -15.64 16.77
N ALA A 71 -11.60 -15.96 17.96
CA ALA A 71 -12.91 -16.59 18.12
C ALA A 71 -14.05 -15.70 17.61
N GLU A 72 -14.01 -14.39 17.90
CA GLU A 72 -14.99 -13.41 17.40
C GLU A 72 -14.99 -13.37 15.86
N LEU A 73 -13.82 -13.26 15.23
CA LEU A 73 -13.71 -13.24 13.78
C LEU A 73 -14.17 -14.56 13.14
N LEU A 74 -13.82 -15.70 13.73
CA LEU A 74 -14.26 -17.00 13.20
C LEU A 74 -15.75 -17.23 13.39
N SER A 75 -16.39 -16.60 14.38
CA SER A 75 -17.85 -16.66 14.57
C SER A 75 -18.62 -16.04 13.39
N GLU A 76 -18.02 -15.13 12.62
CA GLU A 76 -18.64 -14.54 11.42
C GLU A 76 -18.96 -15.61 10.36
N TYR A 77 -18.19 -16.71 10.27
CA TYR A 77 -18.52 -17.81 9.36
C TYR A 77 -19.87 -18.43 9.70
N ILE A 78 -20.13 -18.64 11.00
CA ILE A 78 -21.39 -19.23 11.48
C ILE A 78 -22.55 -18.29 11.16
N GLN A 79 -22.35 -16.98 11.32
CA GLN A 79 -23.37 -15.97 11.01
C GLN A 79 -23.71 -15.96 9.51
N ILE A 80 -22.70 -15.94 8.63
CA ILE A 80 -22.91 -15.99 7.19
C ILE A 80 -23.64 -17.29 6.79
N GLU A 81 -23.22 -18.42 7.33
CA GLU A 81 -23.85 -19.71 7.03
C GLU A 81 -25.30 -19.76 7.46
N ALA A 82 -25.63 -19.26 8.66
CA ALA A 82 -27.00 -19.17 9.14
C ALA A 82 -27.87 -18.31 8.20
N LEU A 83 -27.35 -17.16 7.74
CA LEU A 83 -28.07 -16.28 6.81
C LEU A 83 -28.41 -16.98 5.49
N PHE A 84 -27.44 -17.67 4.88
CA PHE A 84 -27.65 -18.37 3.61
C PHE A 84 -28.48 -19.64 3.78
N PHE A 85 -28.33 -20.35 4.89
CA PHE A 85 -29.16 -21.49 5.25
C PHE A 85 -30.63 -21.10 5.36
N ASN A 86 -30.95 -20.02 6.08
CA ASN A 86 -32.32 -19.52 6.21
C ASN A 86 -32.93 -19.08 4.87
N ARG A 87 -32.13 -18.48 3.98
CA ARG A 87 -32.60 -18.13 2.63
C ARG A 87 -32.94 -19.38 1.82
N LEU A 88 -32.11 -20.42 1.92
CA LEU A 88 -32.34 -21.69 1.24
C LEU A 88 -33.51 -22.48 1.83
N SER A 89 -33.72 -22.42 3.15
CA SER A 89 -34.86 -23.08 3.80
C SER A 89 -36.20 -22.50 3.32
N VAL A 90 -36.29 -21.18 3.17
CA VAL A 90 -37.49 -20.53 2.59
C VAL A 90 -37.76 -21.01 1.16
N LEU A 91 -36.72 -21.16 0.34
CA LEU A 91 -36.90 -21.71 -1.01
C LEU A 91 -37.28 -23.19 -1.02
N ARG A 92 -36.74 -23.94 -0.06
CA ARG A 92 -37.09 -25.34 0.13
C ARG A 92 -38.57 -25.48 0.47
N GLU A 93 -39.07 -24.68 1.43
CA GLU A 93 -40.48 -24.65 1.79
C GLU A 93 -41.37 -24.27 0.59
N GLN A 94 -40.96 -23.29 -0.21
CA GLN A 94 -41.67 -22.92 -1.45
C GLN A 94 -41.68 -24.05 -2.49
N ALA A 95 -40.57 -24.79 -2.62
CA ALA A 95 -40.47 -25.92 -3.53
C ALA A 95 -41.33 -27.10 -3.04
N GLU A 96 -41.32 -27.40 -1.74
CA GLU A 96 -42.15 -28.44 -1.12
C GLU A 96 -43.65 -28.10 -1.24
N ALA A 97 -44.04 -26.85 -1.00
CA ALA A 97 -45.41 -26.38 -1.19
C ALA A 97 -45.87 -26.48 -2.65
N MET A 98 -44.98 -26.18 -3.61
CA MET A 98 -45.30 -26.34 -5.04
C MET A 98 -45.50 -27.81 -5.42
N LEU A 99 -44.63 -28.70 -4.94
CA LEU A 99 -44.77 -30.14 -5.21
C LEU A 99 -46.03 -30.71 -4.55
N ALA A 100 -46.37 -30.27 -3.34
CA ALA A 100 -47.60 -30.66 -2.67
C ALA A 100 -48.87 -30.17 -3.40
N ALA A 101 -48.81 -28.99 -4.02
CA ALA A 101 -49.90 -28.43 -4.81
C ALA A 101 -49.96 -28.98 -6.26
N SER A 102 -49.03 -29.87 -6.63
CA SER A 102 -48.95 -30.39 -8.00
C SER A 102 -49.87 -31.58 -8.22
N ASN A 103 -50.64 -31.57 -9.31
CA ASN A 103 -51.49 -32.69 -9.72
C ASN A 103 -50.69 -33.73 -10.55
N GLU A 104 -49.37 -33.86 -10.33
CA GLU A 104 -48.51 -34.73 -11.13
C GLU A 104 -48.90 -36.22 -11.04
N ASN A 105 -49.59 -36.61 -9.97
CA ASN A 105 -50.13 -37.95 -9.79
C ASN A 105 -51.21 -38.33 -10.82
N GLU A 106 -51.79 -37.34 -11.52
CA GLU A 106 -52.79 -37.55 -12.57
C GLU A 106 -52.18 -37.79 -13.96
N TRP A 107 -50.84 -37.72 -14.09
CA TRP A 107 -50.11 -37.85 -15.35
C TRP A 107 -49.34 -39.17 -15.42
N SER A 108 -49.30 -39.80 -16.60
CA SER A 108 -48.44 -40.98 -16.78
C SER A 108 -46.97 -40.57 -16.87
N VAL A 109 -46.07 -41.45 -16.44
CA VAL A 109 -44.61 -41.21 -16.49
C VAL A 109 -44.17 -40.89 -17.93
N THR A 110 -44.71 -41.61 -18.91
CA THR A 110 -44.44 -41.40 -20.34
C THR A 110 -44.96 -40.05 -20.86
N GLU A 111 -46.12 -39.58 -20.38
CA GLU A 111 -46.64 -38.25 -20.73
C GLU A 111 -45.73 -37.14 -20.19
N LEU A 112 -45.29 -37.27 -18.94
CA LEU A 112 -44.39 -36.30 -18.32
C LEU A 112 -43.02 -36.25 -19.00
N GLU A 113 -42.50 -37.40 -19.44
CA GLU A 113 -41.24 -37.47 -20.20
C GLU A 113 -41.36 -36.76 -21.56
N LEU A 114 -42.47 -36.97 -22.28
CA LEU A 114 -42.73 -36.29 -23.55
C LEU A 114 -42.86 -34.78 -23.36
N VAL A 115 -43.60 -34.35 -22.33
CA VAL A 115 -43.75 -32.93 -21.98
C VAL A 115 -42.39 -32.32 -21.66
N ASP A 116 -41.58 -32.95 -20.81
CA ASP A 116 -40.26 -32.43 -20.44
C ASP A 116 -39.30 -32.37 -21.64
N PHE A 117 -39.31 -33.40 -22.50
CA PHE A 117 -38.49 -33.45 -23.71
C PHE A 117 -38.82 -32.32 -24.69
N PHE A 118 -40.09 -32.17 -25.05
CA PHE A 118 -40.49 -31.12 -25.97
C PHE A 118 -40.35 -29.75 -25.35
N TRP A 119 -40.65 -29.61 -24.06
CA TRP A 119 -40.45 -28.36 -23.33
C TRP A 119 -39.00 -27.88 -23.41
N ASP A 120 -38.01 -28.76 -23.20
CA ASP A 120 -36.59 -28.40 -23.33
C ASP A 120 -36.22 -28.01 -24.77
N ILE A 121 -36.77 -28.70 -25.79
CA ILE A 121 -36.57 -28.32 -27.20
C ILE A 121 -37.10 -26.91 -27.48
N PHE A 122 -38.32 -26.62 -27.06
CA PHE A 122 -38.93 -25.30 -27.27
C PHE A 122 -38.24 -24.21 -26.46
N GLN A 123 -37.75 -24.52 -25.26
CA GLN A 123 -36.94 -23.59 -24.46
C GLN A 123 -35.65 -23.16 -25.18
N ARG A 124 -35.03 -24.05 -25.95
CA ARG A 124 -33.79 -23.76 -26.69
C ARG A 124 -34.02 -23.06 -28.03
N ARG A 125 -35.17 -23.27 -28.68
CA ARG A 125 -35.38 -22.90 -30.10
C ARG A 125 -36.48 -21.87 -30.38
N ALA A 126 -37.46 -21.68 -29.48
CA ALA A 126 -38.74 -21.04 -29.84
C ALA A 126 -38.92 -19.57 -29.40
N GLY A 127 -37.85 -18.88 -28.99
CA GLY A 127 -37.87 -17.44 -28.70
C GLY A 127 -38.95 -17.02 -27.68
N ALA A 128 -39.57 -15.86 -27.89
CA ALA A 128 -40.57 -15.29 -26.97
C ALA A 128 -41.89 -16.08 -26.89
N ASN A 129 -42.26 -16.80 -27.96
CA ASN A 129 -43.53 -17.54 -28.05
C ASN A 129 -43.42 -19.02 -27.61
N ARG A 130 -42.31 -19.39 -26.97
CA ARG A 130 -42.01 -20.77 -26.53
C ARG A 130 -43.14 -21.48 -25.80
N LYS A 131 -43.83 -20.80 -24.87
CA LYS A 131 -44.94 -21.40 -24.09
C LYS A 131 -46.13 -21.72 -25.00
N LYS A 132 -46.55 -20.76 -25.82
CA LYS A 132 -47.68 -20.92 -26.74
C LYS A 132 -47.43 -22.02 -27.77
N MET A 133 -46.22 -22.06 -28.34
CA MET A 133 -45.83 -23.10 -29.31
C MET A 133 -45.74 -24.49 -28.67
N ALA A 134 -45.15 -24.59 -27.48
CA ALA A 134 -45.08 -25.84 -26.74
C ALA A 134 -46.48 -26.36 -26.36
N THR A 135 -47.36 -25.50 -25.85
CA THR A 135 -48.75 -25.87 -25.55
C THR A 135 -49.48 -26.38 -26.79
N HIS A 136 -49.43 -25.63 -27.90
CA HIS A 136 -50.11 -26.02 -29.15
C HIS A 136 -49.59 -27.36 -29.69
N PHE A 137 -48.28 -27.56 -29.66
CA PHE A 137 -47.66 -28.80 -30.10
C PHE A 137 -48.03 -29.98 -29.19
N LEU A 138 -47.99 -29.79 -27.87
CA LEU A 138 -48.33 -30.83 -26.89
C LEU A 138 -49.81 -31.20 -26.91
N VAL A 139 -50.73 -30.24 -27.16
CA VAL A 139 -52.16 -30.54 -27.37
C VAL A 139 -52.37 -31.42 -28.61
N THR A 140 -51.54 -31.24 -29.64
CA THR A 140 -51.61 -32.05 -30.87
C THR A 140 -51.14 -33.49 -30.62
N LEU A 141 -50.13 -33.68 -29.77
CA LEU A 141 -49.58 -34.99 -29.40
C LEU A 141 -50.42 -35.72 -28.34
N LEU A 142 -50.93 -34.99 -27.35
CA LEU A 142 -51.68 -35.50 -26.20
C LEU A 142 -53.15 -35.10 -26.32
N LYS A 143 -53.85 -35.67 -27.30
CA LYS A 143 -55.23 -35.31 -27.68
C LYS A 143 -56.26 -35.47 -26.56
N HIS A 144 -55.96 -36.29 -25.55
CA HIS A 144 -56.81 -36.54 -24.39
C HIS A 144 -56.64 -35.52 -23.26
N ARG A 145 -55.69 -34.58 -23.37
CA ARG A 145 -55.43 -33.55 -22.34
C ARG A 145 -55.91 -32.19 -22.80
N SER A 146 -56.45 -31.43 -21.85
CA SER A 146 -56.90 -30.07 -22.14
C SER A 146 -55.72 -29.09 -22.27
N PRO A 147 -55.84 -28.04 -23.09
CA PRO A 147 -54.81 -27.00 -23.20
C PRO A 147 -54.50 -26.33 -21.85
N THR A 148 -55.51 -26.14 -21.00
CA THR A 148 -55.36 -25.52 -19.68
C THR A 148 -54.55 -26.37 -18.71
N GLN A 149 -54.74 -27.70 -18.72
CA GLN A 149 -53.92 -28.64 -17.94
C GLN A 149 -52.45 -28.61 -18.37
N LEU A 150 -52.18 -28.57 -19.69
CA LEU A 150 -50.84 -28.45 -20.22
C LEU A 150 -50.20 -27.10 -19.88
N GLU A 151 -50.94 -26.00 -19.98
CA GLU A 151 -50.45 -24.68 -19.57
C GLU A 151 -50.09 -24.62 -18.09
N CYS A 152 -50.91 -25.21 -17.21
CA CYS A 152 -50.63 -25.30 -15.77
C CYS A 152 -49.34 -26.11 -15.50
N LEU A 153 -49.17 -27.27 -16.15
CA LEU A 153 -47.99 -28.11 -16.01
C LEU A 153 -46.72 -27.38 -16.51
N LEU A 154 -46.80 -26.71 -17.66
CA LEU A 154 -45.68 -25.93 -18.20
C LEU A 154 -45.33 -24.73 -17.30
N GLU A 155 -46.32 -24.06 -16.71
CA GLU A 155 -46.07 -23.02 -15.72
C GLU A 155 -45.39 -23.55 -14.47
N GLN A 156 -45.80 -24.73 -13.99
CA GLN A 156 -45.15 -25.39 -12.87
C GLN A 156 -43.68 -25.69 -13.19
N ARG A 157 -43.37 -26.20 -14.40
CA ARG A 157 -41.99 -26.43 -14.85
C ARG A 157 -41.16 -25.15 -14.95
N VAL A 158 -41.77 -24.04 -15.37
CA VAL A 158 -41.11 -22.71 -15.33
C VAL A 158 -40.77 -22.33 -13.89
N ARG A 159 -41.73 -22.42 -12.97
CA ARG A 159 -41.55 -22.05 -11.56
C ARG A 159 -40.52 -22.95 -10.88
N GLU A 160 -40.55 -24.25 -11.12
CA GLU A 160 -39.58 -25.23 -10.61
C GLU A 160 -38.16 -24.91 -11.07
N LYS A 161 -37.99 -24.58 -12.36
CA LYS A 161 -36.71 -24.14 -12.90
C LYS A 161 -36.24 -22.83 -12.24
N GLN A 162 -37.13 -21.85 -12.09
CA GLN A 162 -36.81 -20.57 -11.44
C GLN A 162 -36.35 -20.76 -9.99
N LEU A 163 -37.03 -21.62 -9.20
CA LEU A 163 -36.61 -21.92 -7.84
C LEU A 163 -35.24 -22.62 -7.80
N LYS A 164 -34.99 -23.57 -8.71
CA LYS A 164 -33.69 -24.24 -8.85
C LYS A 164 -32.58 -23.27 -9.23
N ASP A 165 -32.82 -22.40 -10.20
CA ASP A 165 -31.87 -21.36 -10.65
C ASP A 165 -31.60 -20.36 -9.52
N HIS A 166 -32.62 -20.00 -8.74
CA HIS A 166 -32.48 -19.12 -7.60
C HIS A 166 -31.68 -19.78 -6.46
N ALA A 167 -31.96 -21.05 -6.12
CA ALA A 167 -31.17 -21.81 -5.15
C ALA A 167 -29.70 -21.92 -5.57
N MET A 168 -29.42 -22.15 -6.86
CA MET A 168 -28.06 -22.14 -7.40
C MET A 168 -27.38 -20.78 -7.29
N SER A 169 -28.12 -19.69 -7.53
CA SER A 169 -27.62 -18.32 -7.32
C SER A 169 -27.27 -18.06 -5.86
N ILE A 170 -28.12 -18.51 -4.93
CA ILE A 170 -27.87 -18.39 -3.49
C ILE A 170 -26.63 -19.19 -3.09
N LYS A 171 -26.46 -20.43 -3.58
CA LYS A 171 -25.25 -21.22 -3.33
C LYS A 171 -23.97 -20.55 -3.85
N ARG A 172 -24.01 -20.00 -5.06
CA ARG A 172 -22.86 -19.27 -5.63
C ARG A 172 -22.52 -18.01 -4.84
N SER A 173 -23.54 -17.26 -4.42
CA SER A 173 -23.34 -16.06 -3.59
C SER A 173 -22.84 -16.41 -2.18
N TRP A 174 -23.26 -17.53 -1.60
CA TRP A 174 -22.69 -18.06 -0.36
C TRP A 174 -21.20 -18.39 -0.49
N LEU A 175 -20.81 -19.15 -1.52
CA LEU A 175 -19.39 -19.48 -1.77
C LEU A 175 -18.55 -18.21 -1.89
N LYS A 176 -19.01 -17.23 -2.67
CA LYS A 176 -18.33 -15.94 -2.82
C LYS A 176 -18.25 -15.18 -1.49
N ALA A 177 -19.35 -15.08 -0.74
CA ALA A 177 -19.37 -14.39 0.55
C ALA A 177 -18.40 -15.04 1.55
N ARG A 178 -18.26 -16.38 1.51
CA ARG A 178 -17.32 -17.12 2.34
C ARG A 178 -15.87 -16.88 1.95
N GLU A 179 -15.56 -16.84 0.65
CA GLU A 179 -14.23 -16.46 0.16
C GLU A 179 -13.87 -15.02 0.56
N ASP A 180 -14.79 -14.07 0.34
CA ASP A 180 -14.62 -12.66 0.69
C ASP A 180 -14.43 -12.49 2.21
N LEU A 181 -15.18 -13.23 3.04
CA LEU A 181 -15.00 -13.27 4.48
C LEU A 181 -13.60 -13.79 4.85
N SER A 182 -13.15 -14.87 4.22
CA SER A 182 -11.82 -15.45 4.46
C SER A 182 -10.71 -14.46 4.12
N ILE A 183 -10.87 -13.66 3.07
CA ILE A 183 -9.92 -12.61 2.71
C ILE A 183 -9.94 -11.49 3.76
N ARG A 184 -11.14 -11.06 4.19
CA ARG A 184 -11.31 -10.00 5.19
C ARG A 184 -10.71 -10.38 6.54
N ILE A 185 -11.03 -11.57 7.06
CA ILE A 185 -10.50 -12.04 8.35
C ILE A 185 -8.98 -12.10 8.30
N ARG A 186 -8.38 -12.64 7.23
CA ARG A 186 -6.92 -12.67 7.07
C ARG A 186 -6.31 -11.27 7.08
N ALA A 187 -6.92 -10.31 6.37
CA ALA A 187 -6.45 -8.93 6.38
C ALA A 187 -6.54 -8.30 7.78
N SER A 188 -7.65 -8.49 8.49
CA SER A 188 -7.85 -7.98 9.86
C SER A 188 -6.87 -8.60 10.85
N LEU A 189 -6.58 -9.90 10.74
CA LEU A 189 -5.59 -10.58 11.57
C LEU A 189 -4.18 -10.06 11.33
N ILE A 190 -3.78 -9.84 10.07
CA ILE A 190 -2.48 -9.25 9.74
C ILE A 190 -2.35 -7.86 10.35
N GLN A 191 -3.36 -6.99 10.15
CA GLN A 191 -3.37 -5.65 10.71
C GLN A 191 -3.31 -5.65 12.25
N ALA A 192 -4.05 -6.55 12.89
CA ALA A 192 -4.04 -6.69 14.34
C ALA A 192 -2.69 -7.20 14.87
N CYS A 193 -2.04 -8.13 14.16
CA CYS A 193 -0.69 -8.62 14.50
C CYS A 193 0.35 -7.51 14.36
N GLU A 194 0.31 -6.76 13.27
CA GLU A 194 1.21 -5.61 13.06
C GLU A 194 1.02 -4.55 14.15
N ALA A 195 -0.24 -4.20 14.47
CA ALA A 195 -0.54 -3.25 15.53
C ALA A 195 -0.06 -3.72 16.92
N ALA A 196 -0.19 -5.02 17.21
CA ALA A 196 0.29 -5.60 18.46
C ALA A 196 1.82 -5.57 18.57
N GLU A 197 2.54 -5.89 17.49
CA GLU A 197 4.00 -5.79 17.43
C GLU A 197 4.48 -4.33 17.52
N HIS A 198 3.82 -3.39 16.84
CA HIS A 198 4.09 -1.97 17.00
C HIS A 198 3.94 -1.51 18.45
N SER A 199 2.82 -1.85 19.08
CA SER A 199 2.58 -1.53 20.49
C SER A 199 3.62 -2.16 21.42
N ARG A 200 4.12 -3.36 21.08
CA ARG A 200 5.18 -4.04 21.84
C ARG A 200 6.52 -3.30 21.70
N MET A 201 6.89 -2.91 20.48
CA MET A 201 8.11 -2.13 20.21
C MET A 201 8.08 -0.77 20.93
N GLU A 202 6.95 -0.07 20.91
CA GLU A 202 6.79 1.20 21.64
C GLU A 202 6.94 1.01 23.15
N ARG A 203 6.33 -0.04 23.72
CA ARG A 203 6.52 -0.39 25.13
C ARG A 203 7.99 -0.64 25.47
N GLN A 204 8.73 -1.35 24.61
CA GLN A 204 10.17 -1.58 24.79
C GLN A 204 10.98 -0.28 24.70
N GLN A 205 10.66 0.61 23.76
CA GLN A 205 11.33 1.91 23.65
C GLN A 205 11.07 2.78 24.87
N HIS A 206 9.83 2.84 25.36
CA HIS A 206 9.50 3.55 26.58
C HIS A 206 10.18 2.96 27.81
N GLN A 207 10.31 1.63 27.90
CA GLN A 207 11.10 0.97 28.95
C GLN A 207 12.57 1.38 28.87
N MET A 208 13.20 1.27 27.70
CA MET A 208 14.59 1.67 27.50
C MET A 208 14.84 3.16 27.81
N GLN A 209 13.91 4.04 27.43
CA GLN A 209 13.99 5.46 27.78
C GLN A 209 13.88 5.68 29.29
N ARG A 210 12.98 4.97 29.97
CA ARG A 210 12.85 5.03 31.44
C ARG A 210 14.13 4.59 32.12
N ASP A 211 14.73 3.50 31.64
CA ASP A 211 15.98 2.93 32.17
C ASP A 211 17.15 3.92 31.99
N LEU A 212 17.26 4.53 30.80
CA LEU A 212 18.24 5.56 30.52
C LEU A 212 18.06 6.78 31.43
N CYS A 213 16.82 7.25 31.61
CA CYS A 213 16.53 8.34 32.52
C CYS A 213 16.89 8.01 33.97
N SER A 214 16.67 6.78 34.45
CA SER A 214 17.14 6.37 35.78
C SER A 214 18.66 6.39 35.87
N LEU A 215 19.37 5.85 34.88
CA LEU A 215 20.83 5.83 34.87
C LEU A 215 21.41 7.25 34.89
N LEU A 216 20.85 8.15 34.08
CA LEU A 216 21.27 9.56 34.06
C LEU A 216 20.98 10.26 35.39
N ARG A 217 19.83 10.00 36.02
CA ARG A 217 19.52 10.53 37.36
C ARG A 217 20.54 10.08 38.40
N GLU A 218 20.93 8.81 38.37
CA GLU A 218 21.98 8.28 39.26
C GLU A 218 23.34 8.94 39.01
N GLN A 219 23.75 9.06 37.74
CA GLN A 219 25.01 9.71 37.39
C GLN A 219 25.05 11.18 37.82
N VAL A 220 23.96 11.93 37.59
CA VAL A 220 23.83 13.32 38.03
C VAL A 220 23.86 13.41 39.57
N SER A 221 23.22 12.47 40.26
CA SER A 221 23.28 12.40 41.73
C SER A 221 24.71 12.18 42.23
N ARG A 222 25.45 11.24 41.62
CA ARG A 222 26.86 10.99 41.95
C ARG A 222 27.72 12.22 41.70
N TRP A 223 27.56 12.87 40.55
CA TRP A 223 28.29 14.09 40.22
C TRP A 223 27.98 15.23 41.20
N ARG A 224 26.71 15.42 41.57
CA ARG A 224 26.32 16.42 42.59
C ARG A 224 26.97 16.15 43.94
N LYS A 225 27.03 14.89 44.37
CA LYS A 225 27.73 14.50 45.62
C LYS A 225 29.22 14.81 45.54
N GLN A 226 29.89 14.37 44.48
CA GLN A 226 31.31 14.65 44.24
C GLN A 226 31.59 16.16 44.19
N ARG A 227 30.71 16.94 43.56
CA ARG A 227 30.85 18.41 43.48
C ARG A 227 30.68 19.08 44.84
N ALA A 228 29.72 18.61 45.66
CA ALA A 228 29.52 19.11 47.01
C ALA A 228 30.72 18.78 47.92
N GLU A 229 31.27 17.56 47.82
CA GLU A 229 32.50 17.15 48.52
C GLU A 229 33.69 18.05 48.13
N MET A 230 33.88 18.34 46.84
CA MET A 230 34.93 19.26 46.38
C MET A 230 34.77 20.67 46.93
N ILE A 231 33.54 21.21 46.93
CA ILE A 231 33.27 22.55 47.49
C ILE A 231 33.56 22.57 49.00
N ALA A 232 33.17 21.53 49.74
CA ALA A 232 33.45 21.42 51.17
C ALA A 232 34.97 21.41 51.44
N LEU A 233 35.76 20.68 50.64
CA LEU A 233 37.21 20.67 50.76
C LEU A 233 37.83 22.05 50.45
N GLU A 234 37.34 22.75 49.42
CA GLU A 234 37.78 24.12 49.09
C GLU A 234 37.45 25.11 50.23
N GLU A 235 36.27 25.00 50.85
CA GLU A 235 35.86 25.83 51.99
C GLU A 235 36.73 25.55 53.22
N GLU A 236 37.05 24.29 53.51
CA GLU A 236 37.99 23.90 54.56
C GLU A 236 39.38 24.50 54.30
N GLU A 237 39.90 24.43 53.07
CA GLU A 237 41.19 25.02 52.73
C GLU A 237 41.18 26.56 52.88
N GLN A 238 40.12 27.22 52.43
CA GLN A 238 39.95 28.65 52.61
C GLN A 238 39.85 29.03 54.10
N SER A 239 39.19 28.24 54.93
CA SER A 239 39.13 28.47 56.37
C SER A 239 40.53 28.43 57.00
N LYS A 240 41.34 27.41 56.67
CA LYS A 240 42.73 27.28 57.13
C LYS A 240 43.59 28.45 56.67
N LEU A 241 43.44 28.92 55.43
CA LEU A 241 44.16 30.09 54.93
C LEU A 241 43.76 31.39 55.66
N ARG A 242 42.47 31.56 55.98
CA ARG A 242 41.99 32.72 56.76
C ARG A 242 42.55 32.71 58.17
N GLU A 243 42.55 31.56 58.84
CA GLU A 243 43.15 31.39 60.17
C GLU A 243 44.66 31.72 60.14
N GLN A 244 45.41 31.20 59.16
CA GLN A 244 46.83 31.53 59.00
C GLN A 244 47.07 33.03 58.75
N ALA A 245 46.23 33.66 57.92
CA ALA A 245 46.32 35.09 57.65
C ALA A 245 46.02 35.93 58.90
N GLU A 246 45.07 35.50 59.73
CA GLU A 246 44.74 36.15 61.01
C GLU A 246 45.89 36.04 62.00
N VAL A 247 46.53 34.86 62.12
CA VAL A 247 47.74 34.67 62.94
C VAL A 247 48.84 35.63 62.50
N VAL A 248 49.17 35.69 61.21
CA VAL A 248 50.19 36.62 60.68
C VAL A 248 49.81 38.08 60.91
N ALA A 249 48.53 38.44 60.78
CA ALA A 249 48.06 39.79 61.04
C ALA A 249 48.18 40.15 62.53
N SER A 250 47.89 39.21 63.44
CA SER A 250 48.05 39.40 64.89
C SER A 250 49.52 39.63 65.27
N GLU A 251 50.45 38.88 64.69
CA GLU A 251 51.89 39.08 64.88
C GLU A 251 52.37 40.44 64.37
N LYS A 252 51.89 40.87 63.19
CA LYS A 252 52.20 42.19 62.64
C LYS A 252 51.70 43.31 63.55
N ARG A 253 50.50 43.18 64.12
CA ARG A 253 49.95 44.13 65.11
C ARG A 253 50.81 44.18 66.38
N ALA A 254 51.27 43.04 66.88
CA ALA A 254 52.17 42.97 68.04
C ALA A 254 53.53 43.64 67.77
N LYS A 255 54.14 43.40 66.60
CA LYS A 255 55.39 44.03 66.16
C LYS A 255 55.24 45.55 66.03
N GLN A 256 54.13 46.03 65.46
CA GLN A 256 53.84 47.47 65.35
C GLN A 256 53.62 48.13 66.73
N ALA A 257 53.02 47.43 67.68
CA ALA A 257 52.89 47.93 69.06
C ALA A 257 54.26 48.05 69.75
N ALA A 258 55.18 47.10 69.51
CA ALA A 258 56.55 47.13 70.04
C ALA A 258 57.38 48.28 69.44
N THR A 259 57.28 48.52 68.13
CA THR A 259 57.99 49.64 67.49
C THR A 259 57.46 50.99 67.96
N ARG A 260 56.15 51.14 68.20
CA ARG A 260 55.55 52.36 68.80
C ARG A 260 56.05 52.63 70.23
N LYS A 261 56.35 51.59 71.01
CA LYS A 261 56.99 51.73 72.34
C LYS A 261 58.45 52.17 72.21
N ALA A 262 59.20 51.62 71.24
CA ALA A 262 60.60 51.98 70.99
C ALA A 262 60.79 53.38 70.38
N THR A 263 59.87 53.84 69.52
CA THR A 263 59.91 55.20 68.97
C THR A 263 59.56 56.26 70.00
N LYS A 264 58.63 55.98 70.93
CA LYS A 264 58.39 56.86 72.10
C LYS A 264 59.66 57.03 72.97
N GLN A 265 60.52 56.01 73.07
CA GLN A 265 61.80 56.12 73.78
C GLN A 265 62.88 56.89 72.98
N LYS A 266 62.84 56.87 71.64
CA LYS A 266 63.81 57.56 70.77
C LYS A 266 63.54 59.06 70.56
N VAL A 267 62.32 59.54 70.76
CA VAL A 267 61.96 60.98 70.59
C VAL A 267 62.50 61.85 71.74
N GLY A 268 62.94 61.27 72.86
CA GLY A 268 63.64 62.00 73.94
C GLY A 268 65.06 62.46 73.59
N TRP A 269 65.78 61.74 72.70
CA TRP A 269 67.20 61.97 72.41
C TRP A 269 67.46 62.93 71.23
N ARG A 270 66.42 63.42 70.55
CA ARG A 270 66.54 64.23 69.31
C ARG A 270 66.41 65.75 69.50
N LYS A 271 66.25 66.25 70.73
CA LYS A 271 66.25 67.70 71.02
C LYS A 271 67.63 68.35 71.16
N GLN A 272 68.72 67.57 71.25
CA GLN A 272 70.08 68.08 71.48
C GLN A 272 71.01 68.09 70.25
N ARG A 273 70.49 67.75 69.05
CA ARG A 273 71.33 67.55 67.85
C ARG A 273 70.90 68.42 66.66
N ALA A 274 70.43 69.64 66.94
CA ALA A 274 70.02 70.62 65.94
C ALA A 274 70.95 71.86 65.86
N GLU A 275 71.94 71.98 66.76
CA GLU A 275 72.90 73.12 66.78
C GLU A 275 74.10 72.96 65.84
N MET A 276 74.35 71.76 65.31
CA MET A 276 75.53 71.47 64.46
C MET A 276 75.33 71.77 62.96
N ILE A 277 74.13 72.18 62.53
CA ILE A 277 73.75 72.20 61.10
C ILE A 277 73.97 73.58 60.44
N ALA A 278 74.22 74.64 61.22
CA ALA A 278 74.37 76.00 60.69
C ALA A 278 75.78 76.31 60.11
N LEU A 279 76.77 75.43 60.27
CA LEU A 279 78.14 75.64 59.77
C LEU A 279 78.46 74.87 58.46
N GLU A 280 77.54 74.04 57.97
CA GLU A 280 77.72 73.19 56.78
C GLU A 280 77.11 73.78 55.48
N GLU A 281 76.52 74.98 55.53
CA GLU A 281 75.80 75.55 54.38
C GLU A 281 76.70 76.24 53.33
N GLU A 282 77.96 76.55 53.64
CA GLU A 282 78.92 77.14 52.68
C GLU A 282 79.68 76.08 51.84
N GLU A 283 79.91 74.88 52.38
CA GLU A 283 80.47 73.74 51.62
C GLU A 283 79.49 73.19 50.56
N GLN A 284 78.19 73.46 50.72
CA GLN A 284 77.15 72.91 49.84
C GLN A 284 77.11 73.53 48.45
N SER A 285 77.74 74.68 48.20
CA SER A 285 77.74 75.30 46.87
C SER A 285 78.67 74.58 45.88
N LYS A 286 79.85 74.15 46.33
CA LYS A 286 80.82 73.37 45.52
C LYS A 286 80.46 71.86 45.42
N LEU A 287 79.76 71.33 46.43
CA LEU A 287 79.21 69.97 46.38
C LEU A 287 77.98 69.83 45.47
N ARG A 288 77.24 70.91 45.19
CA ARG A 288 76.07 70.90 44.30
C ARG A 288 76.46 70.70 42.83
N GLU A 289 77.56 71.28 42.36
CA GLU A 289 78.09 71.07 41.00
C GLU A 289 78.65 69.64 40.82
N GLN A 290 79.33 69.09 41.82
CA GLN A 290 79.78 67.69 41.82
C GLN A 290 78.60 66.70 41.99
N ALA A 291 77.56 67.06 42.75
CA ALA A 291 76.34 66.27 42.89
C ALA A 291 75.48 66.25 41.63
N GLU A 292 75.52 67.30 40.79
CA GLU A 292 74.80 67.37 39.53
C GLU A 292 75.45 66.49 38.44
N VAL A 293 76.79 66.43 38.40
CA VAL A 293 77.54 65.46 37.57
C VAL A 293 77.29 64.02 38.04
N VAL A 294 77.29 63.77 39.35
CA VAL A 294 76.95 62.44 39.91
C VAL A 294 75.46 62.10 39.70
N ALA A 295 74.56 63.09 39.68
CA ALA A 295 73.14 62.90 39.43
C ALA A 295 72.85 62.60 37.94
N SER A 296 73.55 63.23 37.01
CA SER A 296 73.45 62.95 35.57
C SER A 296 73.98 61.55 35.25
N GLU A 297 75.10 61.13 35.86
CA GLU A 297 75.59 59.75 35.78
C GLU A 297 74.63 58.73 36.40
N LYS A 298 74.02 59.03 37.55
CA LYS A 298 73.00 58.17 38.17
C LYS A 298 71.75 58.06 37.29
N ARG A 299 71.32 59.15 36.66
CA ARG A 299 70.22 59.14 35.67
C ARG A 299 70.57 58.33 34.43
N ALA A 300 71.81 58.42 33.93
CA ALA A 300 72.30 57.61 32.81
C ALA A 300 72.37 56.11 33.17
N LYS A 301 72.87 55.77 34.37
CA LYS A 301 72.89 54.38 34.89
C LYS A 301 71.47 53.83 35.13
N GLN A 302 70.53 54.67 35.60
CA GLN A 302 69.11 54.30 35.72
C GLN A 302 68.41 54.14 34.36
N ALA A 303 68.73 54.98 33.38
CA ALA A 303 68.22 54.83 32.02
C ALA A 303 68.75 53.55 31.36
N ALA A 304 70.02 53.21 31.58
CA ALA A 304 70.63 51.96 31.10
C ALA A 304 69.97 50.71 31.72
N THR A 305 69.72 50.72 33.04
CA THR A 305 69.02 49.61 33.73
C THR A 305 67.56 49.51 33.30
N ARG A 306 66.85 50.64 33.07
CA ARG A 306 65.49 50.66 32.50
C ARG A 306 65.46 50.13 31.07
N LYS A 307 66.46 50.44 30.25
CA LYS A 307 66.58 49.91 28.88
C LYS A 307 66.83 48.40 28.89
N ALA A 308 67.72 47.92 29.76
CA ALA A 308 68.00 46.50 29.93
C ALA A 308 66.78 45.70 30.44
N THR A 309 66.04 46.23 31.42
CA THR A 309 64.80 45.60 31.92
C THR A 309 63.70 45.61 30.87
N LYS A 310 63.53 46.70 30.11
CA LYS A 310 62.58 46.77 28.99
C LYS A 310 62.91 45.74 27.90
N GLN A 311 64.19 45.56 27.56
CA GLN A 311 64.65 44.53 26.63
C GLN A 311 64.37 43.11 27.15
N LYS A 312 64.62 42.84 28.43
CA LYS A 312 64.28 41.54 29.05
C LYS A 312 62.78 41.23 29.01
N VAL A 313 61.93 42.22 29.30
CA VAL A 313 60.47 42.07 29.23
C VAL A 313 60.00 41.85 27.78
N ALA A 314 60.58 42.58 26.81
CA ALA A 314 60.28 42.39 25.39
C ALA A 314 60.68 40.99 24.91
N ALA A 315 61.88 40.53 25.26
CA ALA A 315 62.36 39.18 24.94
C ALA A 315 61.48 38.09 25.55
N TYR A 316 61.06 38.24 26.81
CA TYR A 316 60.14 37.29 27.46
C TYR A 316 58.77 37.25 26.78
N LYS A 317 58.18 38.41 26.44
CA LYS A 317 56.91 38.47 25.71
C LYS A 317 57.01 37.83 24.32
N ALA A 318 58.10 38.09 23.59
CA ALA A 318 58.36 37.48 22.30
C ALA A 318 58.51 35.95 22.40
N ALA A 319 59.27 35.45 23.38
CA ALA A 319 59.41 34.02 23.64
C ALA A 319 58.07 33.36 23.99
N LYS A 320 57.23 34.02 24.81
CA LYS A 320 55.90 33.53 25.16
C LYS A 320 54.96 33.47 23.97
N MET A 321 54.99 34.47 23.08
CA MET A 321 54.21 34.46 21.84
C MET A 321 54.70 33.37 20.87
N ALA A 322 56.01 33.18 20.74
CA ALA A 322 56.59 32.10 19.94
C ALA A 322 56.20 30.71 20.48
N SER A 323 56.15 30.52 21.80
CA SER A 323 55.68 29.26 22.41
C SER A 323 54.22 28.97 22.08
N LYS A 324 53.33 29.98 22.21
CA LYS A 324 51.91 29.84 21.85
C LYS A 324 51.73 29.55 20.36
N ALA A 325 52.51 30.20 19.49
CA ALA A 325 52.46 29.95 18.05
C ALA A 325 52.84 28.50 17.72
N ARG A 326 53.87 27.95 18.38
CA ARG A 326 54.27 26.54 18.22
C ARG A 326 53.20 25.56 18.70
N GLU A 327 52.48 25.88 19.77
CA GLU A 327 51.36 25.04 20.25
C GLU A 327 50.19 25.06 19.26
N MET A 328 49.80 26.25 18.77
CA MET A 328 48.77 26.41 17.74
C MET A 328 49.13 25.66 16.46
N GLU A 329 50.39 25.67 16.05
CA GLU A 329 50.87 24.93 14.88
C GLU A 329 50.79 23.41 15.09
N LYS A 330 51.13 22.91 16.28
CA LYS A 330 50.95 21.49 16.63
C LYS A 330 49.48 21.08 16.63
N GLU A 331 48.60 21.91 17.18
CA GLU A 331 47.15 21.67 17.19
C GLU A 331 46.58 21.71 15.76
N ALA A 332 47.00 22.67 14.95
CA ALA A 332 46.61 22.75 13.54
C ALA A 332 47.05 21.51 12.77
N ASN A 333 48.28 21.03 12.98
CA ASN A 333 48.79 19.80 12.38
C ASN A 333 48.00 18.55 12.85
N ARG A 334 47.68 18.46 14.15
CA ARG A 334 46.84 17.37 14.68
C ARG A 334 45.45 17.37 14.05
N LEU A 335 44.83 18.55 13.92
CA LEU A 335 43.52 18.70 13.28
C LEU A 335 43.57 18.37 11.79
N ALA A 336 44.65 18.72 11.08
CA ALA A 336 44.84 18.36 9.68
C ALA A 336 44.90 16.83 9.51
N ILE A 337 45.68 16.13 10.35
CA ILE A 337 45.75 14.66 10.33
C ILE A 337 44.38 14.03 10.59
N LEU A 338 43.63 14.52 11.58
CA LEU A 338 42.28 14.03 11.86
C LEU A 338 41.31 14.26 10.69
N ARG A 339 41.37 15.42 10.04
CA ARG A 339 40.58 15.71 8.84
C ARG A 339 40.91 14.75 7.70
N ASP A 340 42.18 14.43 7.50
CA ASP A 340 42.59 13.47 6.47
C ASP A 340 42.10 12.05 6.77
N ILE A 341 42.15 11.62 8.04
CA ILE A 341 41.60 10.32 8.46
C ILE A 341 40.09 10.29 8.21
N HIS A 342 39.34 11.31 8.63
CA HIS A 342 37.90 11.38 8.42
C HIS A 342 37.54 11.41 6.94
N LYS A 343 38.31 12.13 6.12
CA LYS A 343 38.11 12.18 4.66
C LYS A 343 38.37 10.83 3.99
N LYS A 344 39.39 10.09 4.45
CA LYS A 344 39.64 8.71 3.99
C LYS A 344 38.53 7.77 4.40
N GLN A 345 38.07 7.85 5.65
CA GLN A 345 37.00 7.00 6.15
C GLN A 345 35.67 7.29 5.42
N ALA A 346 35.33 8.57 5.21
CA ALA A 346 34.15 8.95 4.45
C ALA A 346 34.15 8.38 3.03
N ARG A 347 35.31 8.35 2.34
CA ARG A 347 35.44 7.70 1.01
C ARG A 347 35.17 6.20 1.08
N ILE A 348 35.74 5.52 2.07
CA ILE A 348 35.51 4.09 2.28
C ILE A 348 34.03 3.80 2.56
N ASP A 349 33.40 4.62 3.40
CA ASP A 349 31.99 4.45 3.75
C ASP A 349 31.07 4.75 2.55
N THR A 350 31.38 5.77 1.74
CA THR A 350 30.64 6.01 0.49
C THR A 350 30.80 4.85 -0.49
N ASP A 351 32.00 4.28 -0.63
CA ASP A 351 32.23 3.15 -1.53
C ASP A 351 31.49 1.89 -1.06
N ARG A 352 31.45 1.64 0.26
CA ARG A 352 30.67 0.54 0.86
C ARG A 352 29.18 0.70 0.59
N LEU A 353 28.62 1.90 0.73
CA LEU A 353 27.22 2.16 0.44
C LEU A 353 26.89 1.94 -1.03
N VAL A 354 27.75 2.43 -1.94
CA VAL A 354 27.59 2.21 -3.38
C VAL A 354 27.66 0.72 -3.74
N GLN A 355 28.55 -0.05 -3.11
CA GLN A 355 28.64 -1.50 -3.32
C GLN A 355 27.38 -2.21 -2.81
N ALA A 356 26.88 -1.86 -1.61
CA ALA A 356 25.66 -2.43 -1.06
C ALA A 356 24.43 -2.12 -1.95
N GLU A 357 24.34 -0.89 -2.47
CA GLU A 357 23.27 -0.51 -3.40
C GLU A 357 23.35 -1.28 -4.72
N LYS A 358 24.55 -1.45 -5.29
CA LYS A 358 24.77 -2.28 -6.49
C LYS A 358 24.35 -3.73 -6.25
N GLN A 359 24.68 -4.32 -5.10
CA GLN A 359 24.27 -5.68 -4.75
C GLN A 359 22.75 -5.80 -4.66
N ARG A 360 22.09 -4.87 -3.95
CA ARG A 360 20.63 -4.83 -3.85
C ARG A 360 19.95 -4.73 -5.22
N LEU A 361 20.47 -3.89 -6.12
CA LEU A 361 19.95 -3.76 -7.47
C LEU A 361 20.16 -5.04 -8.29
N ALA A 362 21.30 -5.71 -8.14
CA ALA A 362 21.59 -6.98 -8.80
C ALA A 362 20.65 -8.11 -8.30
N GLU A 363 20.39 -8.18 -7.00
CA GLU A 363 19.44 -9.12 -6.40
C GLU A 363 18.01 -8.88 -6.91
N LEU A 364 17.55 -7.63 -6.92
CA LEU A 364 16.24 -7.27 -7.49
C LEU A 364 16.14 -7.63 -8.97
N HIS A 365 17.21 -7.41 -9.74
CA HIS A 365 17.23 -7.79 -11.15
C HIS A 365 17.16 -9.32 -11.32
N SER A 366 17.94 -10.07 -10.55
CA SER A 366 17.91 -11.54 -10.55
C SER A 366 16.53 -12.08 -10.17
N GLN A 367 15.88 -11.53 -9.14
CA GLN A 367 14.52 -11.90 -8.76
C GLN A 367 13.50 -11.63 -9.88
N ARG A 368 13.61 -10.50 -10.59
CA ARG A 368 12.75 -10.17 -11.73
C ARG A 368 12.96 -11.15 -12.89
N VAL A 369 14.20 -11.52 -13.18
CA VAL A 369 14.52 -12.51 -14.23
C VAL A 369 13.93 -13.86 -13.87
N LEU A 370 14.15 -14.35 -12.65
CA LEU A 370 13.59 -15.63 -12.18
C LEU A 370 12.05 -15.63 -12.19
N ALA A 371 11.42 -14.52 -11.79
CA ALA A 371 9.97 -14.38 -11.85
C ALA A 371 9.46 -14.45 -13.30
N LYS A 372 10.14 -13.80 -14.24
CA LYS A 372 9.80 -13.84 -15.66
C LYS A 372 9.98 -15.25 -16.24
N GLU A 373 11.08 -15.92 -15.93
CA GLU A 373 11.32 -17.31 -16.37
C GLU A 373 10.25 -18.27 -15.85
N ARG A 374 9.78 -18.11 -14.61
CA ARG A 374 8.66 -18.92 -14.08
C ARG A 374 7.38 -18.70 -14.87
N VAL A 375 7.04 -17.45 -15.16
CA VAL A 375 5.87 -17.10 -15.98
C VAL A 375 6.00 -17.69 -17.39
N ASP A 376 7.18 -17.60 -18.01
CA ASP A 376 7.43 -18.13 -19.35
C ASP A 376 7.39 -19.67 -19.38
N GLN A 377 7.83 -20.34 -18.32
CA GLN A 377 7.72 -21.80 -18.16
C GLN A 377 6.26 -22.23 -18.00
N GLU A 378 5.48 -21.54 -17.17
CA GLU A 378 4.04 -21.80 -17.01
C GLU A 378 3.27 -21.56 -18.31
N ALA A 379 3.58 -20.48 -19.03
CA ALA A 379 3.02 -20.19 -20.34
C ALA A 379 3.36 -21.29 -21.34
N SER A 380 4.60 -21.77 -21.36
CA SER A 380 5.06 -22.85 -22.25
C SER A 380 4.39 -24.20 -21.92
N ARG A 381 4.20 -24.51 -20.64
CA ARG A 381 3.42 -25.68 -20.18
C ARG A 381 1.97 -25.58 -20.61
N ARG A 382 1.36 -24.40 -20.47
CA ARG A 382 0.00 -24.11 -20.93
C ARG A 382 -0.11 -24.29 -22.44
N GLN A 383 0.83 -23.74 -23.21
CA GLN A 383 0.87 -23.85 -24.67
C GLN A 383 1.00 -25.32 -25.09
N SER A 384 1.91 -26.07 -24.48
CA SER A 384 2.09 -27.51 -24.77
C SER A 384 0.83 -28.32 -24.48
N ARG A 385 0.11 -27.99 -23.40
CA ARG A 385 -1.18 -28.62 -23.08
C ARG A 385 -2.22 -28.30 -24.13
N LEU A 386 -2.31 -27.03 -24.55
CA LEU A 386 -3.20 -26.60 -25.63
C LEU A 386 -2.86 -27.28 -26.95
N ASP A 387 -1.59 -27.44 -27.29
CA ASP A 387 -1.16 -28.14 -28.51
C ASP A 387 -1.50 -29.63 -28.46
N CYS A 388 -1.38 -30.26 -27.29
CA CYS A 388 -1.77 -31.66 -27.10
C CYS A 388 -3.29 -31.84 -27.29
N ILE A 389 -4.09 -30.92 -26.73
CA ILE A 389 -5.55 -30.88 -26.93
C ILE A 389 -5.85 -30.61 -28.41
N ALA A 390 -5.16 -29.64 -29.02
CA ALA A 390 -5.34 -29.31 -30.42
C ALA A 390 -5.06 -30.52 -31.30
N LYS A 391 -3.99 -31.29 -31.06
CA LYS A 391 -3.70 -32.54 -31.78
C LYS A 391 -4.80 -33.60 -31.59
N LYS A 392 -5.33 -33.77 -30.37
CA LYS A 392 -6.42 -34.74 -30.08
C LYS A 392 -7.74 -34.35 -30.75
N VAL A 393 -8.06 -33.06 -30.78
CA VAL A 393 -9.32 -32.52 -31.31
C VAL A 393 -9.23 -32.21 -32.80
N ARG A 394 -8.01 -32.06 -33.36
CA ARG A 394 -7.78 -31.74 -34.77
C ARG A 394 -8.46 -32.80 -35.65
N PRO A 395 -9.49 -32.42 -36.41
CA PRO A 395 -10.13 -33.37 -37.32
C PRO A 395 -9.09 -33.83 -38.36
N VAL A 396 -8.88 -35.14 -38.46
CA VAL A 396 -8.05 -35.72 -39.52
C VAL A 396 -8.85 -35.65 -40.82
N VAL A 397 -8.73 -34.53 -41.53
CA VAL A 397 -9.29 -34.35 -42.87
C VAL A 397 -8.17 -34.60 -43.87
N LYS A 398 -8.42 -35.45 -44.86
CA LYS A 398 -7.48 -35.65 -45.98
C LYS A 398 -7.25 -34.31 -46.68
N SER A 399 -6.01 -34.05 -47.08
CA SER A 399 -5.64 -32.85 -47.83
C SER A 399 -6.42 -32.84 -49.15
N ASP A 400 -7.47 -32.03 -49.22
CA ASP A 400 -8.29 -31.86 -50.40
C ASP A 400 -8.01 -30.46 -50.98
N PRO A 401 -7.21 -30.35 -52.06
CA PRO A 401 -6.81 -29.08 -52.64
C PRO A 401 -8.01 -28.31 -53.24
N GLU A 402 -9.08 -29.01 -53.65
CA GLU A 402 -10.29 -28.38 -54.17
C GLU A 402 -11.12 -27.73 -53.05
N ARG A 403 -11.01 -28.22 -51.81
CA ARG A 403 -11.71 -27.62 -50.67
C ARG A 403 -11.29 -26.17 -50.40
N ILE A 404 -10.04 -25.83 -50.68
CA ILE A 404 -9.49 -24.48 -50.46
C ILE A 404 -10.05 -23.48 -51.48
N THR A 405 -10.25 -23.93 -52.72
CA THR A 405 -10.78 -23.09 -53.81
C THR A 405 -12.30 -23.17 -53.93
N SER A 406 -12.92 -24.22 -53.41
CA SER A 406 -14.37 -24.39 -53.43
C SER A 406 -15.08 -23.47 -52.44
N GLU A 407 -16.23 -22.95 -52.86
CA GLU A 407 -17.10 -22.20 -51.98
C GLU A 407 -17.61 -23.08 -50.83
N THR A 408 -17.36 -22.63 -49.60
CA THR A 408 -17.88 -23.32 -48.40
C THR A 408 -19.41 -23.38 -48.46
N ARG A 409 -20.00 -24.43 -47.89
CA ARG A 409 -21.47 -24.60 -47.85
C ARG A 409 -22.15 -23.39 -47.18
N ALA A 410 -21.51 -22.80 -46.17
CA ALA A 410 -21.97 -21.57 -45.54
C ALA A 410 -21.90 -20.37 -46.49
N TRP A 411 -20.85 -20.26 -47.31
CA TRP A 411 -20.74 -19.21 -48.33
C TRP A 411 -21.78 -19.37 -49.43
N ARG A 412 -22.03 -20.60 -49.92
CA ARG A 412 -23.11 -20.89 -50.87
C ARG A 412 -24.49 -20.53 -50.33
N ILE A 413 -24.79 -20.96 -49.09
CA ILE A 413 -26.05 -20.58 -48.41
C ILE A 413 -26.15 -19.07 -48.25
N LYS A 414 -25.05 -18.39 -47.90
CA LYS A 414 -25.03 -16.92 -47.79
C LYS A 414 -25.20 -16.23 -49.15
N LEU A 415 -24.69 -16.81 -50.23
CA LEU A 415 -24.84 -16.30 -51.59
C LEU A 415 -26.28 -16.49 -52.09
N GLU A 416 -26.88 -17.65 -51.81
CA GLU A 416 -28.30 -17.95 -52.08
C GLU A 416 -29.22 -17.06 -51.24
N GLN A 417 -28.94 -16.87 -49.95
CA GLN A 417 -29.66 -15.92 -49.11
C GLN A 417 -29.51 -14.50 -49.62
N ARG A 418 -28.31 -14.06 -50.04
CA ARG A 418 -28.13 -12.74 -50.64
C ARG A 418 -28.87 -12.58 -51.96
N ARG A 419 -28.97 -13.62 -52.77
CA ARG A 419 -29.78 -13.61 -54.00
C ARG A 419 -31.26 -13.52 -53.68
N GLN A 420 -31.74 -14.30 -52.73
CA GLN A 420 -33.13 -14.26 -52.25
C GLN A 420 -33.47 -12.93 -51.57
N GLU A 421 -32.54 -12.36 -50.80
CA GLU A 421 -32.65 -11.03 -50.19
C GLU A 421 -32.65 -9.95 -51.27
N ALA A 422 -31.84 -10.08 -52.33
CA ALA A 422 -31.83 -9.13 -53.45
C ALA A 422 -33.11 -9.22 -54.30
N GLU A 423 -33.65 -10.43 -54.51
CA GLU A 423 -34.95 -10.65 -55.17
C GLU A 423 -36.10 -10.08 -54.32
N LEU A 424 -36.10 -10.35 -53.01
CA LEU A 424 -37.07 -9.77 -52.07
C LEU A 424 -36.95 -8.25 -51.95
N LEU A 425 -35.74 -7.69 -52.01
CA LEU A 425 -35.51 -6.24 -52.00
C LEU A 425 -35.98 -5.59 -53.31
N ALA A 426 -35.81 -6.26 -54.46
CA ALA A 426 -36.35 -5.81 -55.74
C ALA A 426 -37.89 -5.83 -55.75
N GLU A 427 -38.51 -6.87 -55.18
CA GLU A 427 -39.98 -6.95 -55.00
C GLU A 427 -40.50 -5.92 -53.97
N LEU A 428 -39.71 -5.59 -52.94
CA LEU A 428 -40.04 -4.53 -51.96
C LEU A 428 -39.88 -3.12 -52.55
N GLU A 429 -38.89 -2.89 -53.42
CA GLU A 429 -38.67 -1.60 -54.09
C GLU A 429 -39.79 -1.26 -55.08
N GLU A 430 -40.43 -2.26 -55.70
CA GLU A 430 -41.62 -2.06 -56.54
C GLU A 430 -42.91 -1.81 -55.75
N SER A 431 -42.99 -2.21 -54.48
CA SER A 431 -44.23 -2.22 -53.68
C SER A 431 -44.30 -1.18 -52.56
N ILE A 432 -43.21 -0.47 -52.24
CA ILE A 432 -43.18 0.55 -51.17
C ILE A 432 -43.11 1.96 -51.78
N PRO A 433 -44.14 2.82 -51.60
CA PRO A 433 -44.00 4.25 -51.87
C PRO A 433 -42.84 4.81 -51.05
N SER A 434 -41.92 5.56 -51.67
CA SER A 434 -40.63 6.04 -51.16
C SER A 434 -40.65 6.89 -49.87
N ARG A 435 -41.77 6.93 -49.13
CA ARG A 435 -41.97 7.66 -47.88
C ARG A 435 -41.74 6.84 -46.61
N LEU A 436 -41.55 5.52 -46.69
CA LEU A 436 -41.35 4.65 -45.52
C LEU A 436 -39.91 4.13 -45.32
N ILE A 437 -38.98 4.45 -46.24
CA ILE A 437 -37.55 4.25 -46.01
C ILE A 437 -37.09 5.39 -45.10
N THR A 438 -37.33 5.28 -43.80
CA THR A 438 -36.73 6.20 -42.83
C THR A 438 -35.24 5.88 -42.78
N THR A 439 -34.43 6.72 -43.43
CA THR A 439 -32.99 6.75 -43.18
C THR A 439 -32.81 7.01 -41.69
N LEU A 440 -32.05 6.15 -41.01
CA LEU A 440 -31.64 6.39 -39.64
C LEU A 440 -30.88 7.72 -39.63
N THR A 441 -31.51 8.77 -39.09
CA THR A 441 -30.92 10.10 -38.94
C THR A 441 -30.01 10.11 -37.71
N THR A 442 -28.96 9.29 -37.77
CA THR A 442 -27.87 9.36 -36.79
C THR A 442 -26.78 10.31 -37.30
N PHE A 443 -26.04 10.89 -36.37
CA PHE A 443 -24.85 11.67 -36.71
C PHE A 443 -23.80 10.78 -37.35
N SER A 444 -23.19 11.23 -38.45
CA SER A 444 -21.99 10.59 -38.98
C SER A 444 -20.79 10.91 -38.09
N ASP A 445 -19.75 10.07 -38.11
CA ASP A 445 -18.51 10.34 -37.36
C ASP A 445 -17.94 11.72 -37.68
N ALA A 446 -17.99 12.14 -38.95
CA ALA A 446 -17.56 13.49 -39.35
C ALA A 446 -18.38 14.60 -38.68
N GLN A 447 -19.68 14.40 -38.46
CA GLN A 447 -20.55 15.34 -37.75
C GLN A 447 -20.27 15.36 -36.24
N LEU A 448 -19.94 14.20 -35.64
CA LEU A 448 -19.56 14.10 -34.23
C LEU A 448 -18.22 14.79 -33.95
N TYR A 449 -17.24 14.65 -34.85
CA TYR A 449 -15.94 15.32 -34.74
C TYR A 449 -15.98 16.81 -35.12
N ALA A 450 -17.01 17.28 -35.82
CA ALA A 450 -17.19 18.71 -36.08
C ALA A 450 -17.55 19.49 -34.80
N ASP A 451 -18.29 18.87 -33.88
CA ASP A 451 -18.67 19.50 -32.62
C ASP A 451 -17.45 19.82 -31.74
N ARG A 452 -17.39 21.08 -31.28
CA ARG A 452 -16.30 21.59 -30.44
C ARG A 452 -16.27 20.89 -29.08
N ARG A 453 -17.45 20.63 -28.49
CA ARG A 453 -17.55 19.99 -27.18
C ARG A 453 -16.98 18.56 -27.22
N THR A 454 -17.33 17.80 -28.25
CA THR A 454 -16.87 16.42 -28.46
C THR A 454 -15.35 16.36 -28.66
N ARG A 455 -14.78 17.28 -29.45
CA ARG A 455 -13.32 17.39 -29.64
C ARG A 455 -12.56 17.68 -28.35
N ILE A 456 -13.04 18.64 -27.56
CA ILE A 456 -12.41 19.01 -26.28
C ILE A 456 -12.51 17.85 -25.29
N THR A 457 -13.65 17.16 -25.25
CA THR A 457 -13.85 15.99 -24.39
C THR A 457 -12.88 14.86 -24.75
N ALA A 458 -12.75 14.54 -26.04
CA ALA A 458 -11.81 13.53 -26.51
C ALA A 458 -10.34 13.90 -26.20
N ALA A 459 -9.97 15.17 -26.36
CA ALA A 459 -8.63 15.66 -26.02
C ALA A 459 -8.35 15.55 -24.51
N LEU A 460 -9.29 15.98 -23.65
CA LEU A 460 -9.17 15.86 -22.19
C LEU A 460 -9.10 14.40 -21.73
N HIS A 461 -9.86 13.51 -22.37
CA HIS A 461 -9.79 12.08 -22.11
C HIS A 461 -8.43 11.51 -22.50
N SER A 462 -7.90 11.88 -23.68
CA SER A 462 -6.56 11.44 -24.12
C SER A 462 -5.44 11.95 -23.21
N ALA A 463 -5.63 13.11 -22.57
CA ALA A 463 -4.71 13.67 -21.59
C ALA A 463 -4.92 13.15 -20.16
N GLY A 464 -5.91 12.28 -19.91
CA GLY A 464 -6.23 11.76 -18.58
C GLY A 464 -6.83 12.79 -17.61
N LEU A 465 -7.36 13.90 -18.11
CA LEU A 465 -7.86 15.04 -17.32
C LEU A 465 -9.39 15.12 -17.26
N LEU A 466 -10.11 14.19 -17.87
CA LEU A 466 -11.56 14.26 -18.03
C LEU A 466 -12.33 14.37 -16.70
N ASP A 467 -11.85 13.70 -15.65
CA ASP A 467 -12.51 13.68 -14.33
C ASP A 467 -12.17 14.90 -13.45
N SER A 468 -11.23 15.74 -13.88
CA SER A 468 -10.76 16.90 -13.12
C SER A 468 -11.83 18.00 -13.02
N ASP A 469 -11.74 18.81 -11.96
CA ASP A 469 -12.57 20.01 -11.81
C ASP A 469 -12.36 20.96 -12.99
N TYR A 470 -11.13 21.05 -13.49
CA TYR A 470 -10.76 21.83 -14.67
C TYR A 470 -11.55 21.42 -15.93
N ALA A 471 -11.66 20.11 -16.21
CA ALA A 471 -12.44 19.61 -17.32
C ALA A 471 -13.94 19.95 -17.18
N ARG A 472 -14.49 19.88 -15.96
CA ARG A 472 -15.89 20.25 -15.70
C ARG A 472 -16.15 21.73 -15.94
N THR A 473 -15.29 22.62 -15.45
CA THR A 473 -15.42 24.07 -15.66
C THR A 473 -15.21 24.47 -17.12
N LEU A 474 -14.26 23.81 -17.79
CA LEU A 474 -13.98 24.06 -19.21
C LEU A 474 -15.18 23.62 -20.07
N LEU A 475 -15.67 22.40 -19.87
CA LEU A 475 -16.80 21.87 -20.63
C LEU A 475 -18.10 22.62 -20.33
N SER A 476 -18.32 23.15 -19.12
CA SER A 476 -19.50 23.97 -18.85
C SER A 476 -19.52 25.29 -19.63
N GLY A 477 -18.35 25.83 -19.98
CA GLY A 477 -18.23 27.07 -20.77
C GLY A 477 -18.33 26.88 -22.29
N VAL A 478 -18.32 25.64 -22.79
CA VAL A 478 -18.38 25.37 -24.24
C VAL A 478 -19.83 25.44 -24.72
N GLN A 479 -20.14 26.46 -25.51
CA GLN A 479 -21.44 26.60 -26.16
C GLN A 479 -21.68 25.52 -27.23
N PRO A 480 -22.90 24.97 -27.34
CA PRO A 480 -23.24 24.02 -28.39
C PRO A 480 -23.20 24.70 -29.76
N THR A 481 -22.73 23.97 -30.78
CA THR A 481 -22.62 24.47 -32.16
C THR A 481 -23.97 24.67 -32.83
N VAL A 482 -25.00 23.95 -32.37
CA VAL A 482 -26.39 24.09 -32.81
C VAL A 482 -27.22 24.51 -31.60
N PRO A 483 -28.01 25.59 -31.68
CA PRO A 483 -28.87 25.97 -30.56
C PRO A 483 -29.88 24.85 -30.26
N PRO A 484 -30.26 24.67 -28.98
CA PRO A 484 -31.29 23.72 -28.62
C PRO A 484 -32.59 24.06 -29.37
N ARG A 485 -33.32 23.01 -29.79
CA ARG A 485 -34.61 23.17 -30.47
C ARG A 485 -35.52 24.03 -29.61
N LYS A 486 -36.38 24.86 -30.24
CA LYS A 486 -37.24 25.83 -29.56
C LYS A 486 -38.07 25.20 -28.43
N ASP A 487 -38.52 23.97 -28.66
CA ASP A 487 -39.33 23.14 -27.77
C ASP A 487 -38.57 22.62 -26.53
N SER A 488 -37.23 22.67 -26.57
CA SER A 488 -36.32 22.28 -25.49
C SER A 488 -35.72 23.46 -24.71
N GLN A 489 -36.10 24.70 -25.05
CA GLN A 489 -35.65 25.89 -24.36
C GLN A 489 -36.48 26.11 -23.10
N THR A 490 -35.83 26.25 -21.95
CA THR A 490 -36.47 26.66 -20.69
C THR A 490 -36.98 28.10 -20.79
N CYS A 491 -38.07 28.45 -20.10
CA CYS A 491 -38.69 29.78 -20.14
C CYS A 491 -37.72 30.96 -19.92
N GLU A 492 -36.65 30.77 -19.14
CA GLU A 492 -35.63 31.80 -18.90
C GLU A 492 -34.74 32.07 -20.13
N GLN A 493 -34.37 31.04 -20.88
CA GLN A 493 -33.58 31.17 -22.11
C GLN A 493 -34.38 31.85 -23.22
N LEU A 494 -35.69 31.58 -23.28
CA LEU A 494 -36.62 32.27 -24.19
C LEU A 494 -36.77 33.76 -23.82
N LYS A 495 -36.81 34.09 -22.53
CA LYS A 495 -36.86 35.50 -22.05
C LYS A 495 -35.61 36.29 -22.42
N GLN A 496 -34.42 35.69 -22.29
CA GLN A 496 -33.15 36.31 -22.68
C GLN A 496 -33.04 36.53 -24.19
N MET A 497 -33.55 35.61 -25.00
CA MET A 497 -33.56 35.77 -26.46
C MET A 497 -34.62 36.77 -26.97
N LEU A 498 -35.71 36.96 -26.24
CA LEU A 498 -36.78 37.90 -26.59
C LEU A 498 -36.51 39.34 -26.11
N ASN A 499 -35.60 39.54 -25.14
CA ASN A 499 -35.19 40.85 -24.65
C ASN A 499 -33.65 40.99 -24.63
N PRO A 500 -33.02 41.39 -25.74
CA PRO A 500 -31.57 41.60 -25.81
C PRO A 500 -31.10 42.94 -25.23
N GLN A 501 -31.88 43.59 -24.36
CA GLN A 501 -31.63 44.93 -23.81
C GLN A 501 -31.77 44.92 -22.29
N SER A 502 -30.90 44.20 -21.59
CA SER A 502 -30.74 44.37 -20.13
C SER A 502 -29.44 43.74 -19.61
N GLU A 503 -28.30 43.97 -20.26
CA GLU A 503 -26.99 43.72 -19.64
C GLU A 503 -26.03 44.83 -20.08
N ASP A 504 -26.26 46.03 -19.56
CA ASP A 504 -25.21 46.99 -19.23
C ASP A 504 -25.55 47.48 -17.82
N ILE A 505 -24.82 46.95 -16.82
CA ILE A 505 -24.34 47.56 -15.56
C ILE A 505 -23.50 46.51 -14.81
#